data_AF-A0A5E4JYZ2-F1
#
_entry.id   AF-A0A5E4JYZ2-F1
#
_cell.length_a   1.000
_cell.length_b   1.000
_cell.length_c   1.000
_cell.angle_alpha   90.00
_cell.angle_beta   90.00
_cell.angle_gamma   90.00
#
_symmetry.space_group_name_H-M   'P 1'
#
loop_
_entity.id
_entity.type
_entity.pdbx_description
1 polymer ?
#
loop_
_entity_poly.entity_id
_entity_poly.type
_entity_poly.pdbx_seq_one_letter_code
_entity_poly.pdbx_strand_id
1 'polypeptide(L)'
;MITGLPIGKLYQAFEIEPGISNSNIINATINFKINKTWLADNNITFHYKGSRFWLLENDIVGNVILYRNPDGNSTWMPLATNYSYQDNQSYHLYAYSKGFSTFAIFLNKYDCLPNSARCENNEVQLCLGNSTWLVTEHCQYGCGDRKCAGSFFVSEQFRFLSIVIVVAVVIIGLILIFYKKKKHKLRKIRKERRKHKKKRK
;
A
#
# COMPACT_ATOMS: atom_id res chain seq x y z
N MET A 1 19.12 -26.85 -20.55
CA MET A 1 18.24 -26.06 -19.65
C MET A 1 19.12 -25.43 -18.59
N ILE A 2 19.02 -24.11 -18.38
CA ILE A 2 19.70 -23.45 -17.26
C ILE A 2 18.97 -23.87 -15.98
N THR A 3 19.67 -24.49 -15.03
CA THR A 3 19.13 -24.91 -13.74
C THR A 3 19.44 -23.87 -12.66
N GLY A 4 18.60 -23.81 -11.63
CA GLY A 4 18.81 -22.94 -10.46
C GLY A 4 18.31 -21.49 -10.58
N LEU A 5 17.67 -21.12 -11.69
CA LEU A 5 16.88 -19.90 -11.78
C LEU A 5 15.50 -20.08 -11.11
N PRO A 6 14.89 -19.02 -10.56
CA PRO A 6 13.58 -19.11 -9.93
C PRO A 6 12.45 -19.30 -10.96
N ILE A 7 11.21 -19.36 -10.48
CA ILE A 7 10.02 -19.50 -11.32
C ILE A 7 9.88 -18.27 -12.24
N GLY A 8 9.76 -18.52 -13.53
CA GLY A 8 9.69 -17.46 -14.53
C GLY A 8 10.01 -17.91 -15.94
N LYS A 9 10.38 -16.96 -16.80
CA LYS A 9 10.74 -17.20 -18.21
C LYS A 9 12.13 -16.64 -18.52
N LEU A 10 12.98 -17.43 -19.16
CA LEU A 10 14.27 -16.97 -19.66
C LEU A 10 14.06 -16.14 -20.93
N TYR A 11 14.56 -14.91 -20.95
CA TYR A 11 14.58 -14.08 -22.15
C TYR A 11 15.83 -14.40 -23.00
N GLN A 12 17.00 -14.27 -22.38
CA GLN A 12 18.29 -14.53 -23.03
C GLN A 12 19.36 -14.79 -21.97
N ALA A 13 20.30 -15.68 -22.27
CA ALA A 13 21.53 -15.83 -21.50
C ALA A 13 22.74 -15.51 -22.38
N PHE A 14 23.79 -14.98 -21.78
CA PHE A 14 25.04 -14.64 -22.46
C PHE A 14 26.20 -14.72 -21.48
N GLU A 15 27.40 -14.94 -22.01
CA GLU A 15 28.62 -14.96 -21.23
C GLU A 15 29.50 -13.79 -21.63
N ILE A 16 30.08 -13.13 -20.63
CA ILE A 16 31.15 -12.15 -20.84
C ILE A 16 32.41 -12.76 -20.25
N GLU A 17 33.34 -13.14 -21.11
CA GLU A 17 34.63 -13.66 -20.70
C GLU A 17 35.50 -12.55 -20.11
N PRO A 18 36.07 -12.74 -18.91
CA PRO A 18 36.93 -11.74 -18.31
C PRO A 18 38.31 -11.72 -18.98
N GLY A 19 38.70 -10.57 -19.54
CA GLY A 19 40.12 -10.29 -19.86
C GLY A 19 40.95 -9.85 -18.65
N ILE A 20 40.30 -9.62 -17.49
CA ILE A 20 40.90 -9.19 -16.22
C ILE A 20 40.20 -9.90 -15.06
N SER A 21 40.91 -10.11 -13.95
CA SER A 21 40.31 -10.71 -12.74
C SER A 21 39.11 -9.89 -12.23
N ASN A 22 38.03 -10.59 -11.86
CA ASN A 22 36.85 -9.99 -11.23
C ASN A 22 37.20 -9.25 -9.93
N SER A 23 38.26 -9.66 -9.20
CA SER A 23 38.74 -8.96 -8.00
C SER A 23 39.17 -7.51 -8.26
N ASN A 24 39.52 -7.20 -9.51
CA ASN A 24 39.99 -5.87 -9.91
C ASN A 24 38.83 -4.97 -10.40
N ILE A 25 37.60 -5.50 -10.42
CA ILE A 25 36.42 -4.79 -10.91
C ILE A 25 35.63 -4.28 -9.69
N ILE A 26 35.61 -2.96 -9.50
CA ILE A 26 34.82 -2.31 -8.45
C ILE A 26 33.33 -2.38 -8.79
N ASN A 27 32.98 -1.96 -10.00
CA ASN A 27 31.64 -2.05 -10.56
C ASN A 27 31.69 -2.09 -12.11
N ALA A 28 30.69 -2.72 -12.70
CA ALA A 28 30.43 -2.71 -14.14
C ALA A 28 28.94 -2.50 -14.34
N THR A 29 28.57 -1.62 -15.27
CA THR A 29 27.17 -1.40 -15.63
C THR A 29 26.84 -2.26 -16.84
N ILE A 30 25.84 -3.12 -16.69
CA ILE A 30 25.32 -3.93 -17.79
C ILE A 30 24.01 -3.29 -18.25
N ASN A 31 24.03 -2.72 -19.45
CA ASN A 31 22.85 -2.20 -20.12
C ASN A 31 22.29 -3.29 -21.04
N PHE A 32 21.00 -3.52 -20.99
CA PHE A 32 20.32 -4.53 -21.81
C PHE A 32 18.91 -4.08 -22.15
N LYS A 33 18.32 -4.71 -23.16
CA LYS A 33 16.98 -4.36 -23.64
C LYS A 33 16.08 -5.58 -23.76
N ILE A 34 14.79 -5.35 -23.54
CA ILE A 34 13.72 -6.33 -23.76
C ILE A 34 12.84 -5.85 -24.89
N ASN A 35 12.62 -6.71 -25.88
CA ASN A 35 11.75 -6.41 -27.01
C ASN A 35 10.28 -6.35 -26.56
N LYS A 36 9.57 -5.31 -27.03
CA LYS A 36 8.14 -5.13 -26.77
C LYS A 36 7.29 -6.27 -27.36
N THR A 37 7.70 -6.78 -28.52
CA THR A 37 7.03 -7.92 -29.18
C THR A 37 7.10 -9.17 -28.32
N TRP A 38 8.26 -9.52 -27.78
CA TRP A 38 8.40 -10.68 -26.90
C TRP A 38 7.52 -10.60 -25.66
N LEU A 39 7.37 -9.41 -25.07
CA LEU A 39 6.45 -9.19 -23.95
C LEU A 39 4.99 -9.38 -24.38
N ALA A 40 4.61 -8.82 -25.53
CA ALA A 40 3.26 -8.97 -26.08
C ALA A 40 2.93 -10.43 -26.40
N ASP A 41 3.84 -11.17 -27.04
CA ASP A 41 3.69 -12.60 -27.36
C ASP A 41 3.54 -13.48 -26.12
N ASN A 42 3.98 -12.98 -24.96
CA ASN A 42 3.88 -13.65 -23.67
C ASN A 42 2.75 -13.10 -22.78
N ASN A 43 1.88 -12.21 -23.29
CA ASN A 43 0.82 -11.54 -22.53
C ASN A 43 1.33 -10.76 -21.31
N ILE A 44 2.51 -10.15 -21.43
CA ILE A 44 3.16 -9.39 -20.37
C ILE A 44 3.03 -7.89 -20.65
N THR A 45 2.43 -7.16 -19.72
CA THR A 45 2.35 -5.70 -19.77
C THR A 45 3.47 -5.08 -18.95
N PHE A 46 4.17 -4.09 -19.50
CA PHE A 46 5.25 -3.38 -18.83
C PHE A 46 4.76 -2.05 -18.23
N HIS A 47 4.96 -1.86 -16.93
CA HIS A 47 4.62 -0.63 -16.22
C HIS A 47 5.87 -0.03 -15.56
N TYR A 48 5.97 1.29 -15.55
CA TYR A 48 7.11 1.98 -14.92
C TYR A 48 6.73 3.31 -14.30
N LYS A 49 7.53 3.73 -13.31
CA LYS A 49 7.45 5.02 -12.64
C LYS A 49 8.84 5.43 -12.15
N GLY A 50 9.42 6.45 -12.79
CA GLY A 50 10.82 6.81 -12.56
C GLY A 50 11.74 5.65 -12.98
N SER A 51 12.72 5.28 -12.15
CA SER A 51 13.61 4.15 -12.40
C SER A 51 13.02 2.77 -12.01
N ARG A 52 11.84 2.75 -11.39
CA ARG A 52 11.16 1.52 -10.96
C ARG A 52 10.22 1.03 -12.05
N PHE A 53 10.09 -0.28 -12.18
CA PHE A 53 9.15 -0.92 -13.09
C PHE A 53 8.58 -2.20 -12.48
N TRP A 54 7.49 -2.67 -13.06
CA TRP A 54 6.85 -3.95 -12.76
C TRP A 54 6.14 -4.47 -14.00
N LEU A 55 5.93 -5.77 -14.05
CA LEU A 55 5.28 -6.46 -15.15
C LEU A 55 3.99 -7.10 -14.66
N LEU A 56 3.00 -7.22 -15.54
CA LEU A 56 1.73 -7.91 -15.26
C LEU A 56 1.47 -8.97 -16.33
N GLU A 57 1.28 -10.22 -15.92
CA GLU A 57 0.81 -11.35 -16.75
C GLU A 57 -0.42 -11.94 -16.07
N ASN A 58 -1.63 -11.74 -16.61
CA ASN A 58 -2.89 -12.27 -16.05
C ASN A 58 -3.02 -12.04 -14.52
N ASP A 59 -2.89 -10.78 -14.08
CA ASP A 59 -2.89 -10.34 -12.68
C ASP A 59 -1.69 -10.79 -11.82
N ILE A 60 -0.73 -11.51 -12.40
CA ILE A 60 0.49 -11.94 -11.73
C ILE A 60 1.57 -10.88 -11.93
N VAL A 61 2.21 -10.45 -10.83
CA VAL A 61 3.21 -9.39 -10.86
C VAL A 61 4.59 -9.99 -11.15
N GLY A 62 5.34 -9.41 -12.08
CA GLY A 62 6.69 -9.85 -12.41
C GLY A 62 7.69 -8.72 -12.43
N ASN A 63 8.96 -9.07 -12.58
CA ASN A 63 10.05 -8.14 -12.91
C ASN A 63 11.03 -8.80 -13.88
N VAL A 64 11.73 -7.98 -14.65
CA VAL A 64 12.93 -8.42 -15.36
C VAL A 64 14.10 -8.30 -14.41
N ILE A 65 14.84 -9.38 -14.22
CA ILE A 65 16.04 -9.40 -13.40
C ILE A 65 17.19 -9.92 -14.24
N LEU A 66 18.31 -9.20 -14.20
CA LEU A 66 19.58 -9.74 -14.65
C LEU A 66 20.17 -10.62 -13.55
N TYR A 67 20.28 -11.93 -13.78
CA TYR A 67 21.00 -12.82 -12.90
C TYR A 67 22.45 -12.94 -13.34
N ARG A 68 23.33 -13.08 -12.37
CA ARG A 68 24.76 -13.35 -12.54
C ARG A 68 25.08 -14.74 -12.00
N ASN A 69 25.86 -15.51 -12.74
CA ASN A 69 26.43 -16.77 -12.29
C ASN A 69 27.95 -16.66 -12.20
N PRO A 70 28.51 -16.33 -11.02
CA PRO A 70 29.95 -16.11 -10.84
C PRO A 70 30.78 -17.37 -11.04
N ASP A 71 30.23 -18.54 -10.67
CA ASP A 71 30.99 -19.77 -10.51
C ASP A 71 30.69 -20.80 -11.62
N GLY A 72 29.86 -20.44 -12.60
CA GLY A 72 29.44 -21.34 -13.69
C GLY A 72 28.55 -22.51 -13.25
N ASN A 73 28.16 -22.56 -11.97
CA ASN A 73 27.36 -23.62 -11.36
C ASN A 73 25.86 -23.32 -11.44
N SER A 74 25.03 -23.97 -10.62
CA SER A 74 23.58 -23.72 -10.56
C SER A 74 23.20 -22.51 -9.68
N THR A 75 24.16 -21.75 -9.17
CA THR A 75 23.93 -20.62 -8.27
C THR A 75 23.81 -19.31 -9.04
N TRP A 76 22.58 -18.81 -9.15
CA TRP A 76 22.27 -17.55 -9.81
C TRP A 76 21.99 -16.45 -8.78
N MET A 77 22.73 -15.36 -8.89
CA MET A 77 22.58 -14.19 -8.02
C MET A 77 21.78 -13.10 -8.75
N PRO A 78 20.63 -12.65 -8.21
CA PRO A 78 19.89 -11.56 -8.82
C PRO A 78 20.66 -10.24 -8.68
N LEU A 79 20.73 -9.45 -9.75
CA LEU A 79 21.24 -8.10 -9.73
C LEU A 79 20.07 -7.11 -9.76
N ALA A 80 20.16 -6.07 -8.92
CA ALA A 80 19.17 -5.01 -8.86
C ALA A 80 19.05 -4.33 -10.24
N THR A 81 17.93 -4.59 -10.90
CA THR A 81 17.66 -4.13 -12.26
C THR A 81 16.77 -2.90 -12.22
N ASN A 82 17.15 -1.87 -12.95
CA ASN A 82 16.44 -0.60 -13.00
C ASN A 82 16.02 -0.27 -14.44
N TYR A 83 14.90 0.43 -14.56
CA TYR A 83 14.47 1.01 -15.82
C TYR A 83 15.31 2.26 -16.14
N SER A 84 15.68 2.40 -17.41
CA SER A 84 16.38 3.58 -17.94
C SER A 84 15.44 4.40 -18.83
N TYR A 85 15.10 3.88 -20.01
CA TYR A 85 14.24 4.53 -20.99
C TYR A 85 13.57 3.49 -21.91
N GLN A 86 12.76 3.95 -22.86
CA GLN A 86 12.20 3.10 -23.92
C GLN A 86 12.36 3.74 -25.29
N ASP A 87 12.44 2.90 -26.33
CA ASP A 87 12.31 3.31 -27.72
C ASP A 87 11.06 2.65 -28.35
N ASN A 88 10.90 2.74 -29.66
CA ASN A 88 9.72 2.17 -30.35
C ASN A 88 9.64 0.64 -30.26
N GLN A 89 10.76 -0.05 -30.10
CA GLN A 89 10.85 -1.51 -30.19
C GLN A 89 11.15 -2.18 -28.84
N SER A 90 11.70 -1.46 -27.88
CA SER A 90 12.31 -2.05 -26.70
C SER A 90 12.23 -1.19 -25.43
N TYR A 91 12.25 -1.85 -24.28
CA TYR A 91 12.53 -1.25 -22.98
C TYR A 91 13.99 -1.45 -22.62
N HIS A 92 14.69 -0.38 -22.24
CA HIS A 92 16.10 -0.40 -21.86
C HIS A 92 16.25 -0.39 -20.34
N LEU A 93 17.02 -1.35 -19.84
CA LEU A 93 17.23 -1.65 -18.44
C LEU A 93 18.73 -1.71 -18.14
N TYR A 94 19.09 -1.56 -16.87
CA TYR A 94 20.47 -1.69 -16.44
C TYR A 94 20.60 -2.31 -15.05
N ALA A 95 21.74 -2.93 -14.80
CA ALA A 95 22.11 -3.46 -13.50
C ALA A 95 23.62 -3.29 -13.26
N TYR A 96 24.01 -3.20 -11.99
CA TYR A 96 25.42 -3.15 -11.58
C TYR A 96 25.92 -4.54 -11.21
N SER A 97 27.08 -4.92 -11.75
CA SER A 97 27.78 -6.16 -11.46
C SER A 97 29.16 -5.88 -10.86
N LYS A 98 29.64 -6.76 -9.98
CA LYS A 98 31.02 -6.72 -9.43
C LYS A 98 32.02 -7.51 -10.28
N GLY A 99 31.74 -7.67 -11.58
CA GLY A 99 32.61 -8.42 -12.48
C GLY A 99 31.87 -9.02 -13.67
N PHE A 100 32.65 -9.63 -14.56
CA PHE A 100 32.15 -10.41 -15.69
C PHE A 100 31.80 -11.83 -15.26
N SER A 101 30.95 -12.49 -16.04
CA SER A 101 30.25 -13.72 -15.67
C SER A 101 29.41 -14.25 -16.83
N THR A 102 28.80 -15.41 -16.64
CA THR A 102 27.55 -15.74 -17.33
C THR A 102 26.40 -14.95 -16.71
N PHE A 103 25.56 -14.36 -17.56
CA PHE A 103 24.38 -13.61 -17.18
C PHE A 103 23.13 -14.21 -17.83
N ALA A 104 22.01 -14.05 -17.15
CA ALA A 104 20.69 -14.41 -17.66
C ALA A 104 19.71 -13.26 -17.45
N ILE A 105 19.13 -12.77 -18.53
CA ILE A 105 18.00 -11.86 -18.48
C ILE A 105 16.76 -12.72 -18.28
N PHE A 106 16.11 -12.56 -17.14
CA PHE A 106 15.06 -13.45 -16.71
C PHE A 106 13.82 -12.68 -16.25
N LEU A 107 12.66 -13.16 -16.68
CA LEU A 107 11.36 -12.70 -16.21
C LEU A 107 11.00 -13.45 -14.94
N ASN A 108 11.19 -12.83 -13.78
CA ASN A 108 10.66 -13.37 -12.53
C ASN A 108 9.14 -13.24 -12.50
N LYS A 109 8.47 -14.30 -12.06
CA LYS A 109 7.05 -14.32 -11.80
C LYS A 109 6.80 -14.35 -10.29
N TYR A 110 5.92 -13.48 -9.81
CA TYR A 110 5.53 -13.40 -8.41
C TYR A 110 4.01 -13.36 -8.29
N ASP A 111 3.44 -14.19 -7.43
CA ASP A 111 2.00 -14.16 -7.20
C ASP A 111 1.54 -12.87 -6.49
N CYS A 112 2.48 -12.15 -5.90
CA CYS A 112 2.30 -10.80 -5.36
C CYS A 112 3.61 -10.03 -5.47
N LEU A 113 3.56 -8.68 -5.52
CA LEU A 113 4.78 -7.88 -5.61
C LEU A 113 5.60 -8.03 -4.30
N PRO A 114 6.87 -8.48 -4.35
CA PRO A 114 7.69 -8.63 -3.13
C PRO A 114 7.78 -7.31 -2.36
N ASN A 115 7.71 -7.39 -1.03
CA ASN A 115 7.66 -6.26 -0.11
C ASN A 115 6.44 -5.34 -0.26
N SER A 116 5.46 -5.71 -1.09
CA SER A 116 4.16 -5.03 -1.06
C SER A 116 3.38 -5.48 0.17
N ALA A 117 2.70 -4.53 0.80
CA ALA A 117 1.86 -4.79 1.94
C ALA A 117 0.38 -4.88 1.49
N ARG A 118 -0.38 -5.74 2.17
CA ARG A 118 -1.84 -5.81 2.11
C ARG A 118 -2.42 -5.81 3.52
N CYS A 119 -3.70 -5.49 3.62
CA CYS A 119 -4.48 -5.68 4.83
C CYS A 119 -5.42 -6.86 4.58
N GLU A 120 -5.32 -7.92 5.39
CA GLU A 120 -6.23 -9.06 5.35
C GLU A 120 -6.47 -9.56 6.78
N ASN A 121 -7.71 -9.87 7.14
CA ASN A 121 -8.09 -10.33 8.49
C ASN A 121 -7.62 -9.43 9.65
N ASN A 122 -7.65 -8.10 9.45
CA ASN A 122 -7.12 -7.12 10.42
C ASN A 122 -5.62 -7.26 10.70
N GLU A 123 -4.87 -7.79 9.75
CA GLU A 123 -3.42 -7.91 9.83
C GLU A 123 -2.78 -7.23 8.63
N VAL A 124 -1.70 -6.49 8.89
CA VAL A 124 -0.83 -6.00 7.81
C VAL A 124 0.11 -7.13 7.45
N GLN A 125 0.02 -7.60 6.21
CA GLN A 125 0.83 -8.69 5.68
C GLN A 125 1.74 -8.18 4.57
N LEU A 126 2.98 -8.66 4.55
CA LEU A 126 3.98 -8.35 3.54
C LEU A 126 4.17 -9.54 2.60
N CYS A 127 4.08 -9.31 1.30
CA CYS A 127 4.32 -10.32 0.29
C CYS A 127 5.81 -10.66 0.21
N LEU A 128 6.17 -11.94 0.26
CA LEU A 128 7.54 -12.41 0.06
C LEU A 128 7.84 -12.79 -1.40
N GLY A 129 6.87 -12.69 -2.30
CA GLY A 129 7.02 -12.88 -3.75
C GLY A 129 6.59 -14.24 -4.29
N ASN A 130 6.25 -15.21 -3.45
CA ASN A 130 5.96 -16.60 -3.81
C ASN A 130 4.59 -17.06 -3.26
N SER A 131 3.55 -16.22 -3.38
CA SER A 131 2.25 -16.41 -2.70
C SER A 131 2.29 -16.42 -1.18
N THR A 132 3.46 -16.25 -0.54
CA THR A 132 3.53 -16.22 0.92
C THR A 132 3.43 -14.79 1.44
N TRP A 133 2.63 -14.66 2.48
CA TRP A 133 2.32 -13.39 3.13
C TRP A 133 2.75 -13.48 4.57
N LEU A 134 3.74 -12.67 4.93
CA LEU A 134 4.26 -12.56 6.28
C LEU A 134 3.43 -11.54 7.05
N VAL A 135 2.80 -11.96 8.14
CA VAL A 135 2.14 -11.02 9.07
C VAL A 135 3.22 -10.15 9.72
N THR A 136 3.11 -8.85 9.48
CA THR A 136 4.03 -7.84 10.05
C THR A 136 3.43 -7.16 11.27
N GLU A 137 2.11 -7.02 11.32
CA GLU A 137 1.41 -6.32 12.39
C GLU A 137 -0.02 -6.84 12.53
N HIS A 138 -0.47 -7.06 13.78
CA HIS A 138 -1.88 -7.35 14.09
C HIS A 138 -2.58 -6.05 14.51
N CYS A 139 -3.68 -5.70 13.86
CA CYS A 139 -4.36 -4.42 14.06
C CYS A 139 -5.62 -4.55 14.92
N GLN A 140 -5.59 -3.98 16.12
CA GLN A 140 -6.71 -4.01 17.06
C GLN A 140 -7.98 -3.30 16.55
N TYR A 141 -7.82 -2.25 15.72
CA TYR A 141 -8.92 -1.42 15.20
C TYR A 141 -9.15 -1.62 13.69
N GLY A 142 -8.66 -2.75 13.16
CA GLY A 142 -8.65 -3.03 11.73
C GLY A 142 -7.50 -2.34 10.99
N CYS A 143 -7.34 -2.66 9.71
CA CYS A 143 -6.34 -2.05 8.84
C CYS A 143 -6.97 -1.48 7.56
N GLY A 144 -6.29 -0.50 6.98
CA GLY A 144 -6.65 0.17 5.73
C GLY A 144 -5.42 0.82 5.13
N ASP A 145 -5.34 0.94 3.80
CA ASP A 145 -4.18 1.49 3.10
C ASP A 145 -2.83 0.89 3.52
N ARG A 146 -2.83 -0.42 3.79
CA ARG A 146 -1.63 -1.20 4.15
C ARG A 146 -1.00 -0.79 5.50
N LYS A 147 -1.80 -0.23 6.40
CA LYS A 147 -1.40 0.18 7.77
C LYS A 147 -2.51 -0.14 8.76
N CYS A 148 -2.18 -0.30 10.04
CA CYS A 148 -3.18 -0.38 11.08
C CYS A 148 -3.91 0.96 11.24
N ALA A 149 -5.23 0.90 11.42
CA ALA A 149 -6.02 2.05 11.78
C ALA A 149 -5.66 2.50 13.20
N GLY A 150 -5.37 3.79 13.36
CA GLY A 150 -5.13 4.37 14.68
C GLY A 150 -6.43 4.48 15.49
N SER A 151 -6.31 4.42 16.83
CA SER A 151 -7.41 4.62 17.79
C SER A 151 -8.13 5.98 17.67
N PHE A 152 -7.58 6.91 16.87
CA PHE A 152 -8.04 8.29 16.76
C PHE A 152 -9.42 8.43 16.10
N PHE A 153 -9.79 7.54 15.17
CA PHE A 153 -11.04 7.64 14.40
C PHE A 153 -12.31 7.39 15.21
N VAL A 154 -12.20 6.78 16.40
CA VAL A 154 -13.35 6.59 17.31
C VAL A 154 -13.47 7.77 18.29
N SER A 155 -12.50 8.69 18.36
CA SER A 155 -12.49 9.73 19.40
C SER A 155 -13.18 11.03 19.00
N GLU A 156 -13.08 11.47 17.73
CA GLU A 156 -13.64 12.78 17.35
C GLU A 156 -15.16 12.76 17.23
N GLN A 157 -15.75 11.77 16.55
CA GLN A 157 -17.22 11.73 16.37
C GLN A 157 -17.96 11.54 17.70
N PHE A 158 -17.44 10.73 18.62
CA PHE A 158 -18.03 10.52 19.93
C PHE A 158 -17.83 11.70 20.90
N ARG A 159 -16.74 12.48 20.75
CA ARG A 159 -16.56 13.74 21.49
C ARG A 159 -17.57 14.81 21.09
N PHE A 160 -17.86 14.97 19.79
CA PHE A 160 -18.89 15.91 19.35
C PHE A 160 -20.30 15.49 19.79
N LEU A 161 -20.63 14.19 19.69
CA LEU A 161 -21.93 13.66 20.14
C LEU A 161 -22.17 13.89 21.63
N SER A 162 -21.17 13.64 22.48
CA SER A 162 -21.29 13.85 23.93
C SER A 162 -21.48 15.33 24.30
N ILE A 163 -20.77 16.25 23.65
CA ILE A 163 -20.95 17.70 23.87
C ILE A 163 -22.36 18.15 23.44
N VAL A 164 -22.84 17.69 22.28
CA VAL A 164 -24.19 18.05 21.78
C VAL A 164 -25.28 17.57 22.74
N ILE A 165 -25.17 16.35 23.28
CA ILE A 165 -26.13 15.81 24.25
C ILE A 165 -26.16 16.67 25.53
N VAL A 166 -25.01 17.06 26.07
CA VAL A 166 -24.94 17.90 27.28
C VAL A 166 -25.58 19.27 27.04
N VAL A 167 -25.29 19.91 25.90
CA VAL A 167 -25.88 21.21 25.54
C VAL A 167 -27.39 21.10 25.38
N ALA A 168 -27.90 20.04 24.74
CA ALA A 168 -29.33 19.80 24.59
C ALA A 168 -30.04 19.66 25.94
N VAL A 169 -29.47 18.90 26.89
CA VAL A 169 -30.05 18.73 28.23
C VAL A 169 -30.10 20.06 28.99
N VAL A 170 -29.05 20.90 28.89
CA VAL A 170 -29.03 22.23 29.52
C VAL A 170 -30.12 23.14 28.94
N ILE A 171 -30.28 23.17 27.61
CA ILE A 171 -31.32 23.97 26.94
C ILE A 171 -32.72 23.52 27.37
N ILE A 172 -32.99 22.21 27.38
CA ILE A 172 -34.27 21.65 27.82
C ILE A 172 -34.54 22.01 29.29
N GLY A 173 -33.52 21.94 30.16
CA GLY A 173 -33.61 22.35 31.56
C GLY A 173 -34.00 23.82 31.72
N LEU A 174 -33.36 24.72 30.96
CA LEU A 174 -33.68 26.16 30.96
C LEU A 174 -35.11 26.43 30.48
N ILE A 175 -35.55 25.76 29.42
CA ILE A 175 -36.92 25.87 28.90
C ILE A 175 -37.94 25.44 29.97
N LEU A 176 -37.71 24.31 30.65
CA LEU A 176 -38.59 23.82 31.71
C LEU A 176 -38.68 24.78 32.90
N ILE A 177 -37.54 25.36 33.31
CA ILE A 177 -37.51 26.38 34.38
C ILE A 177 -38.34 27.60 33.97
N PHE A 178 -38.17 28.08 32.74
CA PHE A 178 -38.91 29.24 32.23
C PHE A 178 -40.42 28.97 32.15
N TYR A 179 -40.82 27.78 31.69
CA TYR A 179 -42.21 27.34 31.67
C TYR A 179 -42.82 27.27 33.08
N LYS A 180 -42.11 26.72 34.07
CA LYS A 180 -42.58 26.70 35.46
C LYS A 180 -42.75 28.11 36.02
N LYS A 181 -41.80 29.03 35.76
CA LYS A 181 -41.86 30.43 36.22
C LYS A 181 -43.05 31.18 35.60
N LYS A 182 -43.27 31.02 34.29
CA LYS A 182 -44.43 31.59 33.57
C LYS A 182 -45.76 31.05 34.11
N LYS A 183 -45.86 29.73 34.32
CA LYS A 183 -47.05 29.08 34.89
C LYS A 183 -47.35 29.57 36.31
N HIS A 184 -46.33 29.78 37.13
CA HIS A 184 -46.50 30.31 38.48
C HIS A 184 -47.01 31.76 38.47
N LYS A 185 -46.45 32.63 37.62
CA LYS A 185 -46.91 34.02 37.45
C LYS A 185 -48.37 34.08 36.99
N LEU A 186 -48.77 33.26 36.02
CA LEU A 186 -50.16 33.15 35.55
C LEU A 186 -51.12 32.65 36.65
N ARG A 187 -50.69 31.71 37.49
CA ARG A 187 -51.48 31.25 38.65
C ARG A 187 -51.68 32.36 39.68
N LYS A 188 -50.68 33.20 39.93
CA LYS A 188 -50.80 34.35 40.85
C LYS A 188 -51.83 35.38 40.33
N ILE A 189 -51.74 35.75 39.06
CA ILE A 189 -52.68 36.69 38.41
C ILE A 189 -54.12 36.13 38.44
N ARG A 190 -54.31 34.82 38.18
CA ARG A 190 -55.65 34.19 38.29
C ARG A 190 -56.21 34.23 39.71
N LYS A 191 -55.39 34.04 40.74
CA LYS A 191 -55.81 34.12 42.15
C LYS A 191 -56.24 35.54 42.54
N GLU A 192 -55.51 36.57 42.09
CA GLU A 192 -55.84 37.98 42.35
C GLU A 192 -57.16 38.40 41.68
N ARG A 193 -57.40 38.02 40.41
CA ARG A 193 -58.68 38.28 39.73
C ARG A 193 -59.88 37.62 40.42
N ARG A 194 -59.73 36.42 40.99
CA ARG A 194 -60.80 35.75 41.76
C ARG A 194 -61.11 36.46 43.08
N LYS A 195 -60.11 37.02 43.76
CA LYS A 195 -60.32 37.83 44.98
C LYS A 195 -61.05 39.14 44.69
N HIS A 196 -60.69 39.83 43.60
CA HIS A 196 -61.38 41.06 43.18
C HIS A 196 -62.85 40.84 42.80
N LYS A 197 -63.19 39.72 42.14
CA LYS A 197 -64.58 39.38 41.82
C LYS A 197 -65.44 39.07 43.06
N LYS A 198 -64.86 38.49 44.11
CA LYS A 198 -65.57 38.20 45.37
C LYS A 198 -65.85 39.42 46.25
N LYS A 199 -65.12 40.53 46.08
CA LYS A 199 -65.34 41.79 46.82
C LYS A 199 -66.36 42.74 46.17
N ARG A 200 -66.89 42.41 44.99
CA ARG A 200 -67.86 43.22 44.22
C ARG A 200 -69.27 42.62 44.19
N LYS A 201 -69.50 41.51 44.89
CA LYS A 201 -70.81 40.96 45.24
C LYS A 201 -70.99 41.14 46.73
#